data_AF-A0A523Z7I3-F1
#
_entry.id   AF-A0A523Z7I3-F1
#
_cell.length_a   1.000
_cell.length_b   1.000
_cell.length_c   1.000
_cell.angle_alpha   90.00
_cell.angle_beta   90.00
_cell.angle_gamma   90.00
#
_symmetry.space_group_name_H-M   'P 1'
#
loop_
_entity.id
_entity.type
_entity.pdbx_description
1 polymer ?
#
loop_
_entity_poly.entity_id
_entity_poly.type
_entity_poly.pdbx_seq_one_letter_code
_entity_poly.pdbx_strand_id
1 'polypeptide(L)'
;MKRWQFWLGIAVSFVFVWLALRGLNLRTFWEVLRDANYWWLLPGVGVYFLGVWARAWRWHYLLRPLKSIPTRTMFPIVAIG
;
A
#
# COMPACT_ATOMS: atom_id res chain seq x y z
N MET A 1 11.81 -20.20 -12.44
CA MET A 1 11.59 -19.89 -11.01
C MET A 1 11.56 -21.21 -10.25
N LYS A 2 12.58 -21.55 -9.45
CA LYS A 2 12.64 -22.85 -8.75
C LYS A 2 11.48 -22.92 -7.74
N ARG A 3 10.57 -23.89 -7.89
CA ARG A 3 9.34 -24.09 -7.08
C ARG A 3 9.56 -23.97 -5.56
N TRP A 4 10.77 -24.23 -5.07
CA TRP A 4 11.10 -24.16 -3.65
C TRP A 4 11.12 -22.75 -3.07
N GLN A 5 11.49 -21.72 -3.84
CA GLN A 5 11.46 -20.32 -3.39
C GLN A 5 10.03 -19.83 -3.13
N PHE A 6 9.06 -20.33 -3.92
CA PHE A 6 7.64 -20.04 -3.73
C PHE A 6 7.11 -20.63 -2.43
N TRP A 7 7.41 -21.91 -2.16
CA TRP A 7 7.02 -22.56 -0.90
C TRP A 7 7.69 -21.94 0.31
N LEU A 8 8.96 -21.55 0.19
CA LEU A 8 9.67 -20.82 1.24
C LEU A 8 9.01 -19.46 1.51
N GLY A 9 8.63 -18.72 0.46
CA GLY A 9 7.89 -17.47 0.60
C GLY A 9 6.54 -17.65 1.31
N ILE A 10 5.82 -18.72 1.00
CA ILE A 10 4.55 -19.05 1.70
C ILE A 10 4.81 -19.34 3.18
N ALA A 11 5.78 -20.20 3.49
CA ALA A 11 6.10 -20.56 4.86
C ALA A 11 6.51 -19.33 5.68
N VAL A 12 7.38 -18.48 5.12
CA VAL A 12 7.80 -17.22 5.76
C VAL A 12 6.59 -16.31 5.99
N SER A 13 5.74 -16.11 4.97
CA SER A 13 4.53 -15.29 5.11
C SER A 13 3.63 -15.78 6.24
N PHE A 14 3.40 -17.10 6.32
CA PHE A 14 2.59 -17.70 7.40
C PHE A 14 3.22 -17.50 8.78
N VAL A 15 4.53 -17.68 8.91
CA VAL A 15 5.25 -17.46 10.18
C VAL A 15 5.11 -16.01 10.65
N PHE A 16 5.29 -15.04 9.76
CA PHE A 16 5.15 -13.63 10.11
C PHE A 16 3.71 -13.26 10.49
N VAL A 17 2.72 -13.79 9.78
CA VAL A 17 1.30 -13.60 10.14
C VAL A 17 1.01 -14.21 11.51
N TRP A 18 1.48 -15.44 11.77
CA TRP A 18 1.29 -16.08 13.06
C TRP A 18 1.96 -15.32 14.20
N LEU A 19 3.19 -14.84 14.00
CA LEU A 19 3.90 -14.01 14.98
C LEU A 19 3.15 -12.70 15.27
N ALA A 20 2.62 -12.03 14.24
CA ALA A 20 1.85 -10.81 14.40
C ALA A 20 0.53 -11.05 15.16
N LEU A 21 -0.15 -12.18 14.93
CA LEU A 21 -1.43 -12.50 15.55
C LEU A 21 -1.30 -13.12 16.95
N ARG A 22 -0.21 -13.83 17.26
CA ARG A 22 -0.05 -14.56 18.53
C ARG A 22 -0.10 -13.67 19.78
N GLY A 23 0.39 -12.44 19.68
CA GLY A 23 0.35 -11.46 20.77
C GLY A 23 -0.90 -10.58 20.77
N LEU A 24 -1.77 -10.73 19.77
CA LEU A 24 -2.88 -9.82 19.51
C LEU A 24 -4.16 -10.43 20.09
N ASN A 25 -4.75 -9.77 21.08
CA ASN A 25 -6.07 -10.16 21.57
C ASN A 25 -7.11 -9.77 20.51
N LEU A 26 -7.45 -10.71 19.64
CA LEU A 26 -8.38 -10.52 18.52
C LEU A 26 -9.73 -9.95 18.96
N ARG A 27 -10.18 -10.27 20.19
CA ARG A 27 -11.44 -9.77 20.75
C ARG A 27 -11.33 -8.28 21.07
N THR A 28 -10.30 -7.89 21.82
CA THR A 28 -10.05 -6.47 22.14
C THR A 28 -9.76 -5.66 20.88
N PHE A 29 -9.05 -6.24 19.91
CA PHE A 29 -8.83 -5.61 18.60
C PHE A 29 -10.14 -5.29 17.90
N TRP A 30 -11.10 -6.23 17.87
CA TRP A 30 -12.39 -6.03 17.22
C TRP A 30 -13.25 -4.96 17.91
N GLU A 31 -13.22 -4.93 19.23
CA GLU A 31 -13.90 -3.89 20.03
C GLU A 31 -13.31 -2.50 19.75
N VAL A 32 -11.97 -2.37 19.79
CA VAL A 32 -11.28 -1.11 19.48
C VAL A 32 -11.52 -0.69 18.02
N LEU A 33 -11.58 -1.63 17.08
CA LEU A 33 -11.83 -1.31 15.67
C LEU A 33 -13.23 -0.74 15.45
N ARG A 34 -14.22 -1.17 16.25
CA ARG A 34 -15.61 -0.71 16.17
C ARG A 34 -15.80 0.67 16.79
N ASP A 35 -15.07 0.97 17.86
CA ASP A 35 -15.05 2.29 18.52
C ASP A 35 -14.06 3.28 17.87
N ALA A 36 -13.19 2.79 16.97
CA ALA A 36 -12.22 3.63 16.30
C ALA A 36 -12.91 4.71 15.47
N ASN A 37 -12.46 5.95 15.65
CA ASN A 37 -12.96 7.07 14.89
C ASN A 37 -12.36 7.07 13.47
N TYR A 38 -13.13 6.54 12.51
CA TYR A 38 -12.76 6.47 11.09
C TYR A 38 -12.48 7.84 10.44
N TRP A 39 -12.79 8.95 11.11
CA TRP A 39 -12.41 10.28 10.65
C TRP A 39 -10.89 10.44 10.51
N TRP A 40 -10.11 9.73 11.32
CA TRP A 40 -8.64 9.69 11.21
C TRP A 40 -8.14 8.95 9.97
N LEU A 41 -9.01 8.20 9.28
CA LEU A 41 -8.67 7.56 8.02
C LEU A 41 -8.57 8.59 6.88
N LEU A 42 -9.37 9.66 6.91
CA LEU A 42 -9.37 10.72 5.89
C LEU A 42 -8.00 11.39 5.69
N PRO A 43 -7.30 11.88 6.73
CA PRO A 43 -5.97 12.45 6.54
C PRO A 43 -4.96 11.41 6.06
N GLY A 44 -5.06 10.15 6.50
CA GLY A 44 -4.20 9.07 6.01
C GLY A 44 -4.40 8.78 4.53
N VAL A 45 -5.65 8.74 4.09
CA VAL A 45 -6.03 8.63 2.67
C VAL A 45 -5.51 9.85 1.89
N GLY A 46 -5.68 11.05 2.43
CA GLY A 46 -5.13 12.27 1.84
C GLY A 46 -3.62 12.19 1.61
N VAL A 47 -2.85 11.77 2.62
CA VAL A 47 -1.40 11.58 2.51
C VAL A 47 -1.04 10.50 1.49
N TYR A 48 -1.79 9.39 1.43
CA TYR A 48 -1.59 8.36 0.41
C TYR A 48 -1.77 8.92 -1.01
N PHE A 49 -2.87 9.63 -1.26
CA PHE A 49 -3.12 10.28 -2.56
C PHE A 49 -2.04 11.31 -2.89
N LEU A 50 -1.57 12.08 -1.92
CA LEU A 50 -0.44 13.00 -2.10
C LEU A 50 0.86 12.28 -2.44
N GLY A 51 1.14 11.13 -1.82
CA GLY A 51 2.31 10.31 -2.12
C GLY A 51 2.26 9.74 -3.54
N VAL A 52 1.10 9.23 -3.97
CA VAL A 52 0.87 8.76 -5.34
C VAL A 52 0.97 9.94 -6.33
N TRP A 53 0.48 11.13 -5.95
CA TRP A 53 0.58 12.35 -6.76
C TRP A 53 2.01 12.82 -6.94
N ALA A 54 2.78 12.87 -5.86
CA ALA A 54 4.20 13.22 -5.90
C ALA A 54 4.98 12.24 -6.79
N ARG A 55 4.64 10.94 -6.72
CA ARG A 55 5.21 9.92 -7.60
C ARG A 55 4.82 10.20 -9.06
N ALA A 56 3.54 10.38 -9.37
CA ALA A 56 3.06 10.69 -10.71
C ALA A 56 3.69 11.98 -11.29
N TRP A 57 3.85 13.02 -10.47
CA TRP A 57 4.56 14.26 -10.85
C TRP A 57 6.02 13.96 -11.19
N ARG A 58 6.72 13.22 -10.32
CA ARG A 58 8.12 12.84 -10.56
C ARG A 58 8.30 12.16 -11.92
N TRP A 59 7.41 11.21 -12.26
CA TRP A 59 7.43 10.52 -13.55
C TRP A 59 7.06 11.45 -14.73
N HIS A 60 6.13 12.38 -14.53
CA HIS A 60 5.81 13.40 -15.54
C HIS A 60 7.02 14.28 -15.88
N TYR A 61 7.81 14.69 -14.88
CA TYR A 61 9.01 15.50 -15.11
C TYR A 61 10.14 14.72 -15.80
N LEU A 62 10.31 13.44 -15.44
CA LEU A 62 11.29 12.54 -16.06
C LEU A 62 10.97 12.20 -17.53
N LEU A 63 9.68 12.15 -17.89
CA LEU A 63 9.23 11.78 -19.23
C LEU A 63 9.05 12.98 -20.19
N ARG A 64 9.14 14.22 -19.68
CA ARG A 64 9.12 15.44 -20.50
C ARG A 64 10.09 15.47 -21.68
N PRO A 65 11.33 14.93 -21.60
CA PRO A 65 12.26 14.91 -22.73
C PRO A 65 11.87 13.93 -23.84
N LEU A 66 11.04 12.92 -23.54
CA LEU A 66 10.68 11.83 -24.45
C LEU A 66 9.28 12.02 -25.06
N LYS A 67 8.30 12.45 -24.26
CA LYS A 67 6.93 12.70 -24.72
C LYS A 67 6.14 13.46 -23.65
N SER A 68 5.48 14.54 -24.05
CA SER A 68 4.54 15.28 -23.18
C SER A 68 3.28 14.45 -22.92
N ILE A 69 3.28 13.65 -21.86
CA ILE A 69 2.09 12.90 -21.40
C ILE A 69 1.42 13.68 -20.26
N PRO A 70 0.11 13.99 -20.35
CA PRO A 70 -0.60 14.70 -19.29
C PRO A 70 -0.59 13.92 -17.96
N THR A 71 -0.37 14.64 -16.86
CA THR A 71 -0.28 14.06 -15.49
C THR A 71 -1.55 13.31 -15.07
N ARG A 72 -2.71 13.70 -15.61
CA ARG A 72 -4.02 13.03 -15.39
C ARG A 72 -4.04 11.57 -15.87
N THR A 73 -3.29 11.24 -16.92
CA THR A 73 -3.22 9.87 -17.45
C THR A 73 -2.20 9.01 -16.72
N MET A 74 -1.15 9.63 -16.16
CA MET A 74 -0.13 8.94 -15.34
C MET A 74 -0.62 8.56 -13.96
N PHE A 75 -1.51 9.36 -13.38
CA PHE A 75 -2.00 9.14 -12.01
C PHE A 75 -2.60 7.74 -11.79
N PRO A 76 -3.56 7.24 -12.59
CA PRO A 76 -4.08 5.87 -12.42
C PRO A 76 -3.03 4.80 -12.73
N ILE A 77 -2.12 5.03 -13.68
CA ILE A 77 -1.06 4.07 -14.04
C ILE A 77 -0.07 3.89 -12.89
N VAL A 78 0.28 4.96 -12.19
CA VAL A 78 1.17 4.93 -11.02
C VAL A 78 0.46 4.43 -9.76
N ALA A 79 -0.86 4.59 -9.67
CA ALA A 79 -1.66 4.06 -8.57
C ALA A 79 -1.88 2.55 -8.64
N ILE A 80 -1.88 1.97 -9.86
CA ILE A 80 -2.08 0.52 -10.11
C ILE A 80 -0.75 -0.27 -10.06
N GLY A 81 0.39 0.43 -9.97
CA GLY A 81 1.74 -0.16 -9.95
C GLY A 81 2.21 -0.70 -8.61
#